data_AF-A0A6M0HR87-F1
#
_entry.id   AF-A0A6M0HR87-F1
#
_cell.length_a   1.000
_cell.length_b   1.000
_cell.length_c   1.000
_cell.angle_alpha   90.00
_cell.angle_beta   90.00
_cell.angle_gamma   90.00
#
_symmetry.space_group_name_H-M   'P 1'
#
loop_
_entity.id
_entity.type
_entity.pdbx_description
1 polymer ?
#
loop_
_entity_poly.entity_id
_entity_poly.type
_entity_poly.pdbx_seq_one_letter_code
_entity_poly.pdbx_strand_id
1 'polypeptide(L)'
;MTTTIVGEETRASAPVRKPLFDYLPVSLFGAVMGLMGLSAGWRLASARYGLPVLIADGIGWTALVAFIALALAYGLKAVTGWQVVVAEYRHPIAGNLFGTILISLLLLPLFLQKLSPYLADAVWILGAAGMVLFAFLIVGRWMGSRHELAHATPAWIVPVVGLLDVPLAAPALGLPHTQTVRWCWKSGQEAKLSPT
;
A
#
# COMPACT_ATOMS: atom_id res chain seq x y z
N MET A 1 -47.10 -21.86 48.43
CA MET A 1 -45.71 -21.35 48.56
C MET A 1 -45.20 -21.19 47.13
N THR A 2 -45.55 -20.17 46.36
CA THR A 2 -45.50 -18.70 46.58
C THR A 2 -44.06 -18.17 46.70
N THR A 3 -43.71 -17.34 45.70
CA THR A 3 -42.63 -16.33 45.65
C THR A 3 -41.23 -16.90 45.36
N THR A 4 -40.44 -16.45 44.38
CA THR A 4 -40.30 -15.08 43.86
C THR A 4 -39.75 -15.07 42.43
N ILE A 5 -40.44 -14.33 41.56
CA ILE A 5 -39.98 -13.79 40.28
C ILE A 5 -38.82 -12.82 40.56
N VAL A 6 -37.63 -13.11 40.04
CA VAL A 6 -36.62 -12.09 39.71
C VAL A 6 -36.35 -12.33 38.22
N GLY A 7 -37.03 -11.63 37.31
CA GLY A 7 -36.74 -10.23 37.08
C GLY A 7 -35.40 -10.10 36.36
N GLU A 8 -35.13 -10.95 35.36
CA GLU A 8 -33.99 -10.78 34.47
C GLU A 8 -34.33 -9.64 33.50
N GLU A 9 -34.07 -8.43 34.00
CA GLU A 9 -34.12 -7.18 33.28
C GLU A 9 -33.27 -7.35 32.02
N THR A 10 -33.94 -7.56 30.89
CA THR A 10 -33.33 -7.52 29.56
C THR A 10 -32.82 -6.10 29.39
N ARG A 11 -31.57 -5.84 29.82
CA ARG A 11 -30.85 -4.62 29.49
C ARG A 11 -30.69 -4.63 27.99
N ALA A 12 -31.66 -4.00 27.32
CA ALA A 12 -31.59 -3.61 25.94
C ALA A 12 -30.26 -2.88 25.78
N SER A 13 -29.27 -3.59 25.24
CA SER A 13 -28.00 -3.01 24.89
C SER A 13 -28.33 -1.97 23.83
N ALA A 14 -28.22 -0.70 24.20
CA ALA A 14 -28.32 0.41 23.27
C ALA A 14 -27.49 0.03 22.03
N PRO A 15 -27.99 0.26 20.81
CA PRO A 15 -27.22 -0.08 19.61
C PRO A 15 -25.89 0.67 19.73
N VAL A 16 -24.82 -0.07 20.02
CA VAL A 16 -23.46 0.43 20.00
C VAL A 16 -23.33 1.00 18.61
N ARG A 17 -23.33 2.33 18.49
CA ARG A 17 -23.12 2.99 17.20
C ARG A 17 -21.77 2.50 16.72
N LYS A 18 -21.77 1.50 15.84
CA LYS A 18 -20.55 1.03 15.21
C LYS A 18 -19.93 2.26 14.58
N PRO A 19 -18.71 2.65 14.98
CA PRO A 19 -18.08 3.83 14.40
C PRO A 19 -18.05 3.61 12.90
N LEU A 20 -18.45 4.63 12.15
CA LEU A 20 -18.68 4.58 10.70
C LEU A 20 -17.45 4.04 9.91
N PHE A 21 -16.29 3.99 10.56
CA PHE A 21 -14.98 3.61 10.02
C PHE A 21 -14.45 2.23 10.49
N ASP A 22 -15.19 1.48 11.31
CA ASP A 22 -14.82 0.09 11.66
C ASP A 22 -14.84 -0.84 10.43
N TYR A 23 -15.61 -0.49 9.40
CA TYR A 23 -15.75 -1.26 8.17
C TYR A 23 -14.69 -0.95 7.11
N LEU A 24 -13.69 -0.11 7.41
CA LEU A 24 -12.62 0.22 6.48
C LEU A 24 -11.35 -0.57 6.84
N PRO A 25 -11.22 -1.83 6.38
CA PRO A 25 -10.04 -2.62 6.64
C PRO A 25 -8.87 -2.05 5.84
N VAL A 26 -7.68 -2.12 6.43
CA VAL A 26 -6.43 -1.71 5.77
C VAL A 26 -6.16 -2.49 4.47
N SER A 27 -6.75 -3.68 4.31
CA SER A 27 -6.68 -4.47 3.08
C SER A 27 -7.25 -3.76 1.85
N LEU A 28 -8.08 -2.73 2.01
CA LEU A 28 -8.63 -1.97 0.89
C LEU A 28 -7.54 -1.18 0.13
N PHE A 29 -6.42 -0.85 0.78
CA PHE A 29 -5.23 -0.33 0.09
C PHE A 29 -4.64 -1.35 -0.90
N GLY A 30 -4.87 -2.65 -0.70
CA GLY A 30 -4.51 -3.69 -1.67
C GLY A 30 -5.22 -3.53 -3.03
N ALA A 31 -6.45 -2.99 -3.05
CA ALA A 31 -7.16 -2.69 -4.30
C ALA A 31 -6.46 -1.55 -5.06
N VAL A 32 -5.99 -0.52 -4.36
CA VAL A 32 -5.22 0.58 -4.95
C VAL A 32 -3.89 0.07 -5.52
N MET A 33 -3.17 -0.75 -4.75
CA MET A 33 -1.95 -1.41 -5.21
C MET A 33 -2.18 -2.19 -6.52
N GLY A 34 -3.27 -2.96 -6.59
CA GLY A 34 -3.67 -3.68 -7.81
C GLY A 34 -3.98 -2.77 -9.00
N LEU A 35 -4.71 -1.68 -8.79
CA LEU A 35 -5.00 -0.68 -9.84
C LEU A 35 -3.73 0.01 -10.35
N MET A 36 -2.79 0.34 -9.45
CA MET A 36 -1.49 0.91 -9.82
C MET A 36 -0.68 -0.08 -10.67
N GLY A 37 -0.64 -1.36 -10.27
CA GLY A 37 -0.01 -2.42 -11.05
C GLY A 37 -0.65 -2.61 -12.44
N LEU A 38 -1.98 -2.55 -12.52
CA LEU A 38 -2.70 -2.64 -13.78
C LEU A 38 -2.41 -1.44 -14.70
N SER A 39 -2.38 -0.22 -14.16
CA SER A 39 -1.99 0.98 -14.92
C SER A 39 -0.57 0.87 -15.48
N ALA A 40 0.38 0.39 -14.67
CA ALA A 40 1.76 0.17 -15.11
C ALA A 40 1.86 -0.91 -16.19
N GLY A 41 1.17 -2.05 -16.00
CA GLY A 41 1.13 -3.14 -16.97
C GLY A 41 0.49 -2.72 -18.30
N TRP A 42 -0.61 -1.97 -18.26
CA TRP A 42 -1.27 -1.45 -19.46
C TRP A 42 -0.37 -0.48 -20.21
N ARG A 43 0.43 0.32 -19.50
CA ARG A 43 1.38 1.23 -20.12
C ARG A 43 2.52 0.50 -20.83
N LEU A 44 3.02 -0.59 -20.24
CA LEU A 44 4.01 -1.44 -20.89
C LEU A 44 3.43 -2.13 -22.14
N ALA A 45 2.17 -2.57 -22.05
CA ALA A 45 1.45 -3.14 -23.18
C ALA A 45 1.22 -2.10 -24.29
N SER A 46 0.86 -0.86 -23.93
CA SER A 46 0.75 0.26 -24.88
C SER A 46 2.07 0.53 -25.61
N ALA A 47 3.19 0.54 -24.89
CA ALA A 47 4.51 0.74 -25.49
C ALA A 47 4.92 -0.40 -26.44
N ARG A 48 4.50 -1.65 -26.17
CA ARG A 48 4.91 -2.82 -26.96
C ARG A 48 3.96 -3.18 -28.10
N TYR A 49 2.66 -2.93 -27.92
CA TYR A 49 1.59 -3.35 -28.82
C TYR A 49 0.84 -2.17 -29.47
N GLY A 50 1.21 -0.93 -29.15
CA GLY A 50 0.57 0.26 -29.73
C GLY A 50 -0.84 0.55 -29.21
N LEU A 51 -1.23 -0.05 -28.07
CA LEU A 51 -2.54 0.17 -27.46
C LEU A 51 -2.71 1.62 -26.97
N PRO A 52 -3.95 2.12 -26.79
CA PRO A 52 -4.19 3.47 -26.30
C PRO A 52 -3.64 3.69 -24.88
N VAL A 53 -2.75 4.67 -24.73
CA VAL A 53 -2.19 5.08 -23.43
C VAL A 53 -3.24 5.66 -22.49
N LEU A 54 -4.35 6.20 -23.05
CA LEU A 54 -5.44 6.80 -22.28
C LEU A 54 -6.05 5.84 -21.25
N ILE A 55 -6.08 4.53 -21.55
CA ILE A 55 -6.61 3.53 -20.62
C ILE A 55 -5.68 3.39 -19.40
N ALA A 56 -4.36 3.36 -19.63
CA ALA A 56 -3.39 3.32 -18.54
C ALA A 56 -3.48 4.57 -17.65
N ASP A 57 -3.65 5.74 -18.26
CA ASP A 57 -3.79 7.00 -17.52
C ASP A 57 -5.13 7.07 -16.77
N GLY A 58 -6.24 6.60 -17.35
CA GLY A 58 -7.54 6.52 -16.68
C GLY A 58 -7.53 5.61 -15.45
N ILE A 59 -6.89 4.44 -15.56
CA ILE A 59 -6.70 3.53 -14.42
C ILE A 59 -5.81 4.17 -13.37
N GLY A 60 -4.74 4.86 -13.78
CA GLY A 60 -3.82 5.57 -12.88
C GLY A 60 -4.51 6.69 -12.10
N TRP A 61 -5.32 7.52 -12.76
CA TRP A 61 -6.11 8.55 -12.10
C TRP A 61 -7.12 7.98 -11.11
N THR A 62 -7.80 6.88 -11.48
CA THR A 62 -8.73 6.19 -10.59
C THR A 62 -8.00 5.66 -9.35
N ALA A 63 -6.83 5.06 -9.54
CA ALA A 63 -5.99 4.57 -8.44
C ALA A 63 -5.54 5.71 -7.51
N LEU A 64 -5.13 6.86 -8.07
CA LEU A 64 -4.72 8.02 -7.30
C LEU A 64 -5.87 8.60 -6.46
N VAL A 65 -7.06 8.77 -7.06
CA VAL A 65 -8.25 9.25 -6.35
C VAL A 65 -8.65 8.29 -5.23
N ALA A 66 -8.65 6.98 -5.52
CA ALA A 66 -8.93 5.96 -4.53
C ALA A 66 -7.90 5.97 -3.39
N PHE A 67 -6.61 6.13 -3.69
CA PHE A 67 -5.56 6.26 -2.68
C PHE A 67 -5.80 7.45 -1.77
N ILE A 68 -6.07 8.64 -2.33
CA ILE A 68 -6.30 9.86 -1.55
C ILE A 68 -7.54 9.70 -0.67
N ALA A 69 -8.64 9.15 -1.21
CA ALA A 69 -9.86 8.90 -0.45
C ALA A 69 -9.62 7.95 0.72
N LEU A 70 -8.89 6.85 0.50
CA LEU A 70 -8.54 5.89 1.55
C LEU A 70 -7.55 6.47 2.56
N ALA A 71 -6.55 7.24 2.11
CA ALA A 71 -5.58 7.89 2.99
C ALA A 71 -6.27 8.91 3.90
N LEU A 72 -7.22 9.69 3.39
CA LEU A 72 -8.01 10.63 4.19
C LEU A 72 -8.93 9.91 5.17
N ALA A 73 -9.65 8.88 4.72
CA ALA A 73 -10.55 8.12 5.58
C ALA A 73 -9.78 7.38 6.70
N TYR A 74 -8.62 6.80 6.36
CA TYR A 74 -7.76 6.13 7.33
C TYR A 74 -7.05 7.12 8.26
N GLY A 75 -6.63 8.28 7.76
CA GLY A 75 -6.10 9.38 8.56
C GLY A 75 -7.12 9.91 9.56
N LEU A 76 -8.37 10.08 9.13
CA LEU A 76 -9.47 10.47 10.02
C LEU A 76 -9.75 9.40 11.08
N LYS A 77 -9.72 8.12 10.71
CA LYS A 77 -9.79 6.98 11.66
C LYS A 77 -8.64 7.01 12.67
N ALA A 78 -7.43 7.33 12.23
CA ALA A 78 -6.27 7.44 13.12
C ALA A 78 -6.39 8.60 14.13
N VAL A 79 -6.91 9.75 13.70
CA VAL A 79 -7.11 10.93 14.57
C VAL A 79 -8.27 10.73 15.55
N THR A 80 -9.36 10.09 15.11
CA THR A 80 -10.57 9.88 15.94
C THR A 80 -10.49 8.65 16.84
N GLY A 81 -9.66 7.66 16.51
CA GLY A 81 -9.64 6.36 17.16
C GLY A 81 -8.28 5.67 17.13
N TRP A 82 -7.22 6.35 17.60
CA TRP A 82 -5.86 5.80 17.69
C TRP A 82 -5.80 4.42 18.35
N GLN A 83 -6.62 4.17 19.39
CA GLN A 83 -6.69 2.89 20.08
C GLN A 83 -7.16 1.74 19.16
N VAL A 84 -8.06 2.00 18.21
CA VAL A 84 -8.54 1.02 17.23
C VAL A 84 -7.46 0.68 16.21
N VAL A 85 -6.70 1.70 15.76
CA VAL A 85 -5.56 1.50 14.85
C VAL A 85 -4.45 0.69 15.51
N VAL A 86 -4.14 0.96 16.77
CA VAL A 86 -3.17 0.17 17.54
C VAL A 86 -3.66 -1.26 17.76
N ALA A 87 -4.96 -1.47 18.01
CA ALA A 87 -5.53 -2.81 18.12
C ALA A 87 -5.44 -3.59 16.80
N GLU A 88 -5.72 -2.95 15.65
CA GLU A 88 -5.53 -3.52 14.32
C GLU A 88 -4.06 -3.84 14.03
N TYR A 89 -3.14 -2.95 14.42
CA TYR A 89 -1.70 -3.14 14.23
C TYR A 89 -1.15 -4.31 15.05
N ARG A 90 -1.67 -4.53 16.27
CA ARG A 90 -1.27 -5.65 17.14
C ARG A 90 -1.83 -6.99 16.64
N HIS A 91 -2.82 -6.99 15.75
CA HIS A 91 -3.35 -8.21 15.19
C HIS A 91 -2.30 -8.92 14.31
N PRO A 92 -2.04 -10.24 14.50
CA PRO A 92 -0.98 -10.96 13.79
C PRO A 92 -1.09 -10.87 12.27
N ILE A 93 -2.32 -10.88 11.74
CA ILE A 93 -2.62 -10.84 10.30
C ILE A 93 -2.77 -9.39 9.78
N ALA A 94 -3.61 -8.57 10.43
CA ALA A 94 -3.93 -7.23 9.95
C ALA A 94 -2.74 -6.27 10.08
N GLY A 95 -1.91 -6.44 11.11
CA GLY A 95 -0.66 -5.69 11.29
C GLY A 95 0.28 -5.79 10.10
N ASN A 96 0.27 -6.92 9.37
CA ASN A 96 1.13 -7.06 8.20
C ASN A 96 0.54 -6.42 6.93
N LEU A 97 -0.79 -6.33 6.87
CA LEU A 97 -1.50 -5.63 5.80
C LEU A 97 -1.32 -4.11 5.88
N PHE A 98 -0.88 -3.55 7.01
CA PHE A 98 -0.45 -2.14 7.08
C PHE A 98 0.65 -1.80 6.08
N GLY A 99 1.50 -2.76 5.71
CA GLY A 99 2.51 -2.58 4.66
C GLY A 99 1.90 -2.21 3.31
N THR A 100 0.64 -2.58 3.03
CA THR A 100 -0.03 -2.19 1.78
C THR A 100 -0.28 -0.70 1.64
N ILE A 101 -0.39 0.04 2.76
CA ILE A 101 -0.43 1.51 2.75
C ILE A 101 0.89 2.06 2.22
N LEU A 102 2.01 1.54 2.76
CA LEU A 102 3.36 1.97 2.40
C LEU A 102 3.71 1.59 0.96
N ILE A 103 3.31 0.39 0.51
CA ILE A 103 3.46 -0.03 -0.89
C ILE A 103 2.67 0.91 -1.80
N SER A 104 1.41 1.19 -1.49
CA SER A 104 0.59 2.11 -2.29
C SER A 104 1.23 3.51 -2.34
N LEU A 105 1.80 3.98 -1.23
CA LEU A 105 2.54 5.24 -1.15
C LEU A 105 3.84 5.21 -1.99
N LEU A 106 4.55 4.08 -2.03
CA LEU A 106 5.76 3.87 -2.85
C LEU A 106 5.45 3.77 -4.35
N LEU A 107 4.24 3.34 -4.72
CA LEU A 107 3.79 3.28 -6.11
C LEU A 107 3.33 4.65 -6.65
N LEU A 108 2.84 5.55 -5.79
CA LEU A 108 2.39 6.89 -6.19
C LEU A 108 3.44 7.71 -6.98
N PRO A 109 4.73 7.75 -6.58
CA PRO A 109 5.80 8.43 -7.32
C PRO A 109 5.87 8.05 -8.79
N LEU A 110 5.59 6.79 -9.15
CA LEU A 110 5.60 6.32 -10.55
C LEU A 110 4.58 7.05 -11.44
N PHE A 111 3.51 7.58 -10.83
CA PHE A 111 2.51 8.39 -11.52
C PHE A 111 2.77 9.89 -11.33
N LEU A 112 3.10 10.30 -10.09
CA LEU A 112 3.33 11.71 -9.72
C LEU A 112 4.48 12.37 -10.48
N GLN A 113 5.47 11.60 -10.94
CA GLN A 113 6.55 12.14 -11.76
C GLN A 113 6.09 12.82 -13.05
N LYS A 114 4.92 12.43 -13.58
CA LYS A 114 4.33 13.11 -14.74
C LYS A 114 3.82 14.52 -14.39
N LEU A 115 3.42 14.75 -13.13
CA LEU A 115 2.90 16.03 -12.66
C LEU A 115 4.03 16.93 -12.12
N SER A 116 4.84 16.39 -11.20
CA SER A 116 5.94 17.12 -10.57
C SER A 116 6.99 16.15 -10.02
N PRO A 117 8.25 16.24 -10.47
CA PRO A 117 9.34 15.40 -9.96
C PRO A 117 9.60 15.66 -8.47
N TYR A 118 9.56 16.92 -8.02
CA TYR A 118 9.77 17.27 -6.62
C TYR A 118 8.76 16.61 -5.66
N LEU A 119 7.49 16.54 -6.08
CA LEU A 119 6.46 15.90 -5.26
C LEU A 119 6.64 14.38 -5.23
N ALA A 120 7.03 13.78 -6.36
CA ALA A 120 7.33 12.36 -6.43
C ALA A 120 8.51 11.98 -5.53
N ASP A 121 9.56 12.81 -5.50
CA ASP A 121 10.73 12.60 -4.65
C ASP A 121 10.37 12.62 -3.16
N ALA A 122 9.62 13.64 -2.73
CA ALA A 122 9.18 13.77 -1.34
C ALA A 122 8.31 12.57 -0.90
N VAL A 123 7.35 12.18 -1.73
CA VAL A 123 6.45 11.03 -1.45
C VAL A 123 7.24 9.73 -1.42
N TRP A 124 8.20 9.54 -2.32
CA TRP A 124 9.05 8.35 -2.34
C TRP A 124 9.94 8.24 -1.12
N ILE A 125 10.61 9.34 -0.70
CA ILE A 125 11.46 9.35 0.49
C ILE A 125 10.64 8.98 1.72
N LEU A 126 9.45 9.55 1.85
CA LEU A 126 8.53 9.26 2.96
C LEU A 126 8.08 7.78 2.94
N GLY A 127 7.71 7.27 1.77
CA GLY A 127 7.30 5.88 1.58
C GLY A 127 8.43 4.89 1.86
N ALA A 128 9.64 5.15 1.36
CA ALA A 128 10.81 4.32 1.55
C ALA A 128 11.24 4.28 3.01
N ALA A 129 11.33 5.44 3.67
CA ALA A 129 11.65 5.51 5.10
C ALA A 129 10.61 4.77 5.95
N GLY A 130 9.32 4.98 5.66
CA GLY A 130 8.22 4.28 6.32
C GLY A 130 8.29 2.76 6.11
N MET A 131 8.56 2.32 4.88
CA MET A 131 8.65 0.90 4.52
C MET A 131 9.82 0.20 5.20
N VAL A 132 10.99 0.85 5.26
CA VAL A 132 12.16 0.33 5.95
C VAL A 132 11.86 0.19 7.44
N LEU A 133 11.30 1.23 8.08
CA LEU A 133 10.92 1.18 9.49
C LEU A 133 9.90 0.05 9.76
N PHE A 134 8.88 -0.05 8.91
CA PHE A 134 7.86 -1.10 9.03
C PHE A 134 8.44 -2.51 8.88
N ALA A 135 9.35 -2.71 7.92
CA ALA A 135 10.05 -3.98 7.74
C ALA A 135 10.87 -4.33 8.99
N PHE A 136 11.61 -3.38 9.57
CA PHE A 136 12.34 -3.60 10.82
C PHE A 136 11.40 -3.97 11.98
N LEU A 137 10.25 -3.30 12.12
CA LEU A 137 9.27 -3.61 13.16
C LEU A 137 8.68 -5.02 13.02
N ILE A 138 8.36 -5.44 11.80
CA ILE A 138 7.84 -6.79 11.56
C ILE A 138 8.92 -7.85 11.80
N VAL A 139 10.14 -7.63 11.31
CA VAL A 139 11.24 -8.59 11.49
C VAL A 139 11.58 -8.73 12.97
N GLY A 140 11.60 -7.63 13.72
CA GLY A 140 11.74 -7.66 15.18
C GLY A 140 10.62 -8.46 15.86
N ARG A 141 9.38 -8.34 15.36
CA ARG A 141 8.23 -9.11 15.85
C ARG A 141 8.34 -10.62 15.52
N TRP A 142 8.89 -10.96 14.35
CA TRP A 142 9.20 -12.35 13.99
C TRP A 142 10.24 -12.97 14.92
N MET A 143 11.29 -12.23 15.24
CA MET A 143 12.37 -12.69 16.11
C MET A 143 11.97 -12.83 17.59
N GLY A 144 11.00 -12.03 18.07
CA GLY A 144 10.60 -12.01 19.48
C GLY A 144 9.49 -13.00 19.86
N SER A 145 8.75 -13.57 18.91
CA SER A 145 7.64 -14.50 19.19
C SER A 145 7.98 -15.90 18.66
N ARG A 146 7.83 -16.93 19.50
CA ARG A 146 7.85 -18.35 19.09
C ARG A 146 6.66 -18.59 18.16
N HIS A 147 6.85 -18.37 16.88
CA HIS A 147 5.80 -18.58 15.89
C HIS A 147 5.63 -20.09 15.67
N GLU A 148 4.50 -20.65 16.10
CA GLU A 148 4.04 -21.92 15.58
C GLU A 148 3.80 -21.76 14.07
N LEU A 149 4.48 -22.59 13.27
CA LEU A 149 4.40 -22.62 11.80
C LEU A 149 2.96 -22.69 11.25
N ALA A 150 2.00 -23.09 12.08
CA ALA A 150 0.57 -23.13 11.79
C ALA A 150 -0.09 -21.75 11.55
N HIS A 151 0.59 -20.64 11.85
CA HIS A 151 0.09 -19.26 11.63
C HIS A 151 0.88 -18.47 10.58
N ALA A 152 1.67 -19.15 9.75
CA ALA A 152 2.31 -18.57 8.57
C ALA A 152 1.25 -18.15 7.53
N THR A 153 0.69 -16.96 7.71
CA THR A 153 -0.28 -16.39 6.75
C THR A 153 0.44 -15.80 5.54
N PRO A 154 -0.14 -15.86 4.33
CA PRO A 154 0.44 -15.29 3.11
C PRO A 154 0.83 -13.80 3.24
N ALA A 155 0.19 -13.08 4.16
CA ALA A 155 0.49 -11.68 4.46
C ALA A 155 1.96 -11.45 4.89
N TRP A 156 2.68 -12.49 5.32
CA TRP A 156 4.10 -12.44 5.70
C TRP A 156 5.04 -11.93 4.61
N ILE A 157 4.62 -12.00 3.35
CA ILE A 157 5.42 -11.51 2.23
C ILE A 157 5.32 -10.00 2.02
N VAL A 158 4.30 -9.32 2.58
CA VAL A 158 4.04 -7.89 2.34
C VAL A 158 5.24 -6.98 2.65
N PRO A 159 5.95 -7.12 3.79
CA PRO A 159 7.15 -6.33 4.07
C PRO A 159 8.29 -6.57 3.07
N VAL A 160 8.44 -7.82 2.62
CA VAL A 160 9.47 -8.20 1.64
C VAL A 160 9.15 -7.57 0.28
N VAL A 161 7.89 -7.65 -0.17
CA VAL A 161 7.43 -7.07 -1.43
C VAL A 161 7.60 -5.56 -1.41
N GLY A 162 7.17 -4.87 -0.35
CA GLY A 162 7.32 -3.41 -0.33
C GLY A 162 8.78 -2.94 -0.25
N LEU A 163 9.70 -3.74 0.30
CA LEU A 163 11.14 -3.43 0.20
C LEU A 163 11.65 -3.57 -1.24
N LEU A 164 11.09 -4.49 -2.04
CA LEU A 164 11.39 -4.61 -3.46
C LEU A 164 10.82 -3.46 -4.30
N ASP A 165 9.77 -2.80 -3.82
CA ASP A 165 9.19 -1.62 -4.48
C ASP A 165 10.06 -0.35 -4.31
N VAL A 166 10.93 -0.29 -3.29
CA VAL A 166 11.85 0.85 -3.07
C VAL A 166 12.76 1.12 -4.29
N PRO A 167 13.53 0.14 -4.81
CA PRO A 167 14.34 0.35 -6.01
C PRO A 167 13.51 0.49 -7.29
N LEU A 168 12.25 0.07 -7.30
CA LEU A 168 11.40 0.13 -8.50
C LEU A 168 11.15 1.56 -8.98
N ALA A 169 11.05 2.50 -8.04
CA ALA A 169 10.89 3.92 -8.35
C ALA A 169 12.21 4.66 -8.57
N ALA A 170 13.37 4.07 -8.25
CA ALA A 170 14.68 4.73 -8.41
C ALA A 170 15.01 5.14 -9.87
N PRO A 171 14.77 4.30 -10.91
CA PRO A 171 14.96 4.70 -12.31
C PRO A 171 14.03 5.84 -12.75
N ALA A 172 12.85 5.91 -12.13
CA ALA A 172 11.87 6.94 -12.40
C ALA A 172 12.35 8.27 -11.78
N LEU A 173 12.77 8.27 -10.51
CA LEU A 173 13.15 9.48 -9.76
C LEU A 173 14.44 10.17 -10.27
N GLY A 174 15.22 9.52 -11.13
CA GLY A 174 16.41 10.15 -11.71
C GLY A 174 17.55 10.39 -10.71
N LEU A 175 17.56 9.65 -9.59
CA LEU A 175 18.61 9.72 -8.57
C LEU A 175 20.01 9.56 -9.22
N PRO A 176 21.03 10.34 -8.77
CA PRO A 176 22.32 10.48 -9.46
C PRO A 176 23.02 9.15 -9.75
N HIS A 177 22.87 8.15 -8.88
CA HIS A 177 23.56 6.85 -9.00
C HIS A 177 22.91 5.88 -10.00
N THR A 178 21.70 6.16 -10.50
CA THR A 178 20.99 5.33 -11.49
C THR A 178 21.09 5.83 -12.93
N GLN A 179 21.71 7.00 -13.15
CA GLN A 179 21.86 7.55 -14.51
C GLN A 179 22.70 6.64 -15.42
N THR A 180 23.71 5.96 -14.86
CA THR A 180 24.57 5.03 -15.60
C THR A 180 23.78 3.84 -16.15
N VAL A 181 22.81 3.31 -15.39
CA VAL A 181 22.00 2.16 -15.80
C VAL A 181 20.95 2.58 -16.82
N ARG A 182 20.34 3.76 -16.64
CA ARG A 182 19.38 4.35 -17.58
C ARG A 182 20.04 4.68 -18.92
N TRP A 183 21.28 5.17 -18.91
CA TRP A 183 22.07 5.40 -20.11
C TRP A 183 22.41 4.09 -20.84
N CYS A 184 22.86 3.06 -20.11
CA CYS A 184 23.20 1.74 -20.67
C CYS A 184 21.98 1.00 -21.27
N TRP A 185 20.80 1.13 -20.63
CA TRP A 185 19.56 0.58 -21.17
C TRP A 185 19.10 1.34 -22.42
N LYS A 186 19.19 2.67 -22.42
CA LYS A 186 18.79 3.51 -23.55
C LYS A 186 19.70 3.28 -24.77
N SER A 187 21.01 3.22 -24.57
CA SER A 187 21.98 2.92 -25.64
C SER A 187 21.81 1.51 -26.20
N GLY A 188 21.45 0.53 -25.35
CA GLY A 188 21.11 -0.82 -25.80
C GLY A 188 19.82 -0.92 -26.64
N GLN A 189 18.87 0.00 -26.45
CA GLN A 189 17.66 0.08 -27.30
C GLN A 189 17.92 0.81 -28.62
N GLU A 190 18.71 1.89 -28.60
CA GLU A 190 19.10 2.61 -29.82
C GLU A 190 19.96 1.73 -30.76
N ALA A 191 20.81 0.86 -30.20
CA ALA A 191 21.58 -0.12 -30.97
C ALA A 191 20.72 -1.21 -31.65
N LYS A 192 19.49 -1.47 -31.19
CA LYS A 192 18.56 -2.45 -31.80
C LYS A 192 17.65 -1.84 -32.87
N LEU A 193 17.65 -0.51 -33.02
CA LEU A 193 16.79 0.24 -33.95
C LEU A 193 17.56 0.78 -35.17
N SER A 194 18.87 0.49 -35.29
CA SER A 194 19.63 0.78 -36.52
C SER A 194 19.53 -0.43 -37.47
N PRO A 195 18.78 -0.33 -38.57
CA PRO A 195 18.79 -1.37 -39.59
C PRO A 195 20.08 -1.25 -40.40
N THR A 196 20.92 -2.27 -40.32
CA THR A 196 21.86 -2.65 -41.40
C THR A 196 21.38 -3.96 -41.97
#